data_AF-A0A7X6XK03-F1
#
_entry.id   AF-A0A7X6XK03-F1
#
_cell.length_a   1.000
_cell.length_b   1.000
_cell.length_c   1.000
_cell.angle_alpha   90.00
_cell.angle_beta   90.00
_cell.angle_gamma   90.00
#
_symmetry.space_group_name_H-M   'P 1'
#
loop_
_entity.id
_entity.type
_entity.pdbx_description
1 polymer ?
#
loop_
_entity_poly.entity_id
_entity_poly.type
_entity_poly.pdbx_seq_one_letter_code
_entity_poly.pdbx_strand_id
1 'polypeptide(L)'
;VFARARENARKANCLSNLKQIGSAAMMYAQDYDEVTVPAYFYENGSACPANLTGWWKLLESYTKNEQVKVCPSGHHTCVWGVPISYGVNALVMYRSLALFQNPADLIQFFDNGVYMEIYDPDNYADYGVVDGGYVARRHGDGFNAAFCDGHVKWIRRSNRAMWVPQ
;
A
#
# COMPACT_ATOMS: atom_id res chain seq x y z
N VAL A 1 -14.51 27.17 2.18
CA VAL A 1 -13.07 27.38 1.87
C VAL A 1 -12.15 26.66 2.86
N PHE A 2 -12.29 26.83 4.18
CA PHE A 2 -11.42 26.18 5.18
C PHE A 2 -11.44 24.64 5.17
N ALA A 3 -12.58 24.01 4.89
CA ALA A 3 -12.66 22.55 4.81
C ALA A 3 -11.78 21.98 3.68
N ARG A 4 -11.73 22.65 2.52
CA ARG A 4 -10.90 22.24 1.37
C ARG A 4 -9.41 22.43 1.66
N ALA A 5 -9.04 23.51 2.35
CA ALA A 5 -7.67 23.74 2.78
C ALA A 5 -7.19 22.66 3.77
N ARG A 6 -8.02 22.30 4.76
CA ARG A 6 -7.71 21.21 5.71
C ARG A 6 -7.54 19.87 5.00
N GLU A 7 -8.42 19.53 4.06
CA GLU A 7 -8.30 18.27 3.33
C GLU A 7 -7.05 18.23 2.45
N ASN A 8 -6.68 19.34 1.81
CA ASN A 8 -5.43 19.41 1.06
C ASN A 8 -4.20 19.18 1.95
N ALA A 9 -4.20 19.69 3.19
CA ALA A 9 -3.13 19.44 4.14
C ALA A 9 -3.07 17.96 4.56
N ARG A 10 -4.23 17.32 4.83
CA ARG A 10 -4.29 15.88 5.15
C ARG A 10 -3.82 15.02 3.99
N LYS A 11 -4.21 15.36 2.76
CA LYS A 11 -3.73 14.72 1.53
C LYS A 11 -2.22 14.81 1.39
N ALA A 12 -1.63 15.98 1.67
CA ALA A 12 -0.18 16.17 1.63
C ALA A 12 0.55 15.33 2.68
N ASN A 13 0.00 15.25 3.90
CA ASN A 13 0.54 14.39 4.95
C ASN A 13 0.45 12.90 4.58
N CYS A 14 -0.66 12.48 3.99
CA CYS A 14 -0.83 11.11 3.49
C CYS A 14 0.18 10.75 2.39
N LEU A 15 0.46 11.70 1.48
CA LEU A 15 1.54 11.59 0.48
C LEU A 15 2.92 11.43 1.14
N SER A 16 3.19 12.21 2.19
CA SER A 16 4.43 12.11 2.97
C SER A 16 4.56 10.75 3.68
N ASN A 17 3.47 10.22 4.22
CA ASN A 17 3.43 8.90 4.85
C ASN A 17 3.76 7.80 3.82
N LEU A 18 3.11 7.82 2.65
CA LEU A 18 3.43 6.90 1.55
C LEU A 18 4.85 7.05 1.04
N LYS A 19 5.42 8.26 1.05
CA LYS A 19 6.82 8.45 0.64
C LYS A 19 7.78 7.78 1.63
N GLN A 20 7.51 7.88 2.93
CA GLN A 20 8.27 7.19 3.96
C GLN A 20 8.14 5.66 3.82
N ILE A 21 6.93 5.16 3.55
CA ILE A 21 6.68 3.73 3.30
C ILE A 21 7.42 3.25 2.04
N GLY A 22 7.31 3.97 0.91
CA GLY A 22 8.00 3.62 -0.33
C GLY A 22 9.52 3.64 -0.19
N SER A 23 10.07 4.64 0.50
CA SER A 23 11.51 4.66 0.81
C SER A 23 11.92 3.48 1.69
N ALA A 24 11.10 3.10 2.69
CA ALA A 24 11.35 1.93 3.52
C ALA A 24 11.31 0.63 2.72
N ALA A 25 10.39 0.50 1.76
CA ALA A 25 10.32 -0.65 0.88
C ALA A 25 11.54 -0.76 -0.05
N MET A 26 12.09 0.37 -0.52
CA MET A 26 13.34 0.37 -1.29
C MET A 26 14.54 -0.01 -0.43
N MET A 27 14.60 0.45 0.83
CA MET A 27 15.64 -0.01 1.77
C MET A 27 15.53 -1.51 2.06
N TYR A 28 14.31 -2.01 2.24
CA TYR A 28 14.05 -3.46 2.37
C TYR A 28 14.56 -4.21 1.13
N ALA A 29 14.24 -3.78 -0.08
CA ALA A 29 14.69 -4.48 -1.29
C ALA A 29 16.23 -4.56 -1.38
N GLN A 30 16.94 -3.50 -0.98
CA GLN A 30 18.41 -3.47 -0.94
C GLN A 30 18.99 -4.50 0.04
N ASP A 31 18.34 -4.72 1.18
CA ASP A 31 18.78 -5.69 2.19
C ASP A 31 18.40 -7.14 1.85
N TYR A 32 17.46 -7.34 0.92
CA TYR A 32 16.85 -8.64 0.61
C TYR A 32 16.91 -8.98 -0.89
N ASP A 33 18.11 -8.97 -1.48
CA ASP A 33 18.39 -9.44 -2.86
C ASP A 33 17.48 -8.81 -3.95
N GLU A 34 17.18 -7.52 -3.81
CA GLU A 34 16.29 -6.78 -4.72
C GLU A 34 14.87 -7.38 -4.79
N VAL A 35 14.41 -8.01 -3.71
CA VAL A 35 13.05 -8.56 -3.60
C VAL A 35 12.15 -7.58 -2.86
N THR A 36 11.00 -7.26 -3.45
CA THR A 36 9.97 -6.44 -2.80
C THR A 36 9.47 -7.10 -1.51
N VAL A 37 9.08 -6.29 -0.53
CA VAL A 37 8.46 -6.76 0.71
C VAL A 37 7.33 -7.77 0.44
N PRO A 38 7.19 -8.86 1.21
CA PRO A 38 6.02 -9.72 1.12
C PRO A 38 4.80 -9.03 1.74
N ALA A 39 3.63 -9.39 1.24
CA ALA A 39 2.37 -8.82 1.70
C ALA A 39 2.06 -9.28 3.16
N TYR A 40 2.20 -10.58 3.41
CA TYR A 40 2.31 -11.20 4.73
C TYR A 40 3.17 -12.47 4.68
N PHE A 41 3.56 -12.97 5.85
CA PHE A 41 4.04 -14.34 6.03
C PHE A 41 3.52 -14.93 7.35
N TYR A 42 3.53 -16.26 7.45
CA TYR A 42 3.19 -16.97 8.67
C TYR A 42 4.46 -17.22 9.50
N GLU A 43 4.50 -16.66 10.71
CA GLU A 43 5.53 -16.96 11.70
C GLU A 43 5.48 -18.45 12.07
N ASN A 44 6.66 -19.08 12.16
CA ASN A 44 6.83 -20.49 12.53
C ASN A 44 6.16 -21.53 11.59
N GLY A 45 5.84 -21.16 10.34
CA GLY A 45 5.30 -22.08 9.34
C GLY A 45 3.89 -22.62 9.62
N SER A 46 3.24 -22.15 10.69
CA SER A 46 1.87 -22.52 11.04
C SER A 46 0.90 -21.54 10.38
N ALA A 47 -0.03 -22.04 9.57
CA ALA A 47 -1.09 -21.24 8.94
C ALA A 47 -2.18 -20.81 9.95
N CYS A 48 -1.77 -20.25 11.09
CA CYS A 48 -2.64 -19.68 12.11
C CYS A 48 -2.71 -18.16 11.92
N PRO A 49 -3.92 -17.56 11.89
CA PRO A 49 -4.08 -16.10 11.82
C PRO A 49 -3.33 -15.33 12.92
N ALA A 50 -3.13 -15.94 14.10
CA ALA A 50 -2.39 -15.34 15.21
C ALA A 50 -0.88 -15.18 14.93
N ASN A 51 -0.34 -15.89 13.95
CA ASN A 51 1.08 -15.87 13.57
C ASN A 51 1.32 -15.07 12.27
N LEU A 52 0.32 -14.33 11.78
CA LEU A 52 0.46 -13.60 10.53
C LEU A 52 1.18 -12.27 10.77
N THR A 53 2.33 -12.09 10.12
CA THR A 53 3.05 -10.80 10.09
C THR A 53 2.89 -10.17 8.72
N GLY A 54 2.23 -9.01 8.68
CA GLY A 54 2.02 -8.21 7.47
C GLY A 54 3.20 -7.31 7.12
N TRP A 55 3.21 -6.81 5.88
CA TRP A 55 4.24 -5.94 5.31
C TRP A 55 4.62 -4.76 6.20
N TRP A 56 3.67 -4.18 6.94
CA TRP A 56 3.93 -3.02 7.80
C TRP A 56 5.00 -3.31 8.85
N LYS A 57 4.92 -4.47 9.52
CA LYS A 57 5.85 -4.86 10.59
C LYS A 57 7.26 -5.14 10.04
N LEU A 58 7.36 -5.54 8.76
CA LEU A 58 8.65 -5.67 8.07
C LEU A 58 9.29 -4.32 7.73
N LEU A 59 8.47 -3.30 7.45
CA LEU A 59 8.95 -1.95 7.15
C LEU A 59 9.14 -1.07 8.40
N GLU A 60 8.72 -1.53 9.57
CA GLU A 60 8.77 -0.76 10.82
C GLU A 60 10.21 -0.45 11.26
N SER A 61 11.14 -1.39 11.07
CA SER A 61 12.58 -1.20 11.35
C SER A 61 13.21 -0.08 10.50
N TYR A 62 12.68 0.12 9.29
CA TYR A 62 13.14 1.08 8.30
C TYR A 62 12.46 2.45 8.44
N THR A 63 11.15 2.47 8.72
CA THR A 63 10.39 3.71 8.90
C THR A 63 10.64 4.36 10.25
N LYS A 64 10.83 3.56 11.32
CA LYS A 64 11.03 4.01 12.72
C LYS A 64 9.97 5.00 13.21
N ASN A 65 8.77 4.95 12.63
CA ASN A 65 7.67 5.87 12.94
C ASN A 65 6.32 5.18 12.75
N GLU A 66 5.69 4.78 13.85
CA GLU A 66 4.39 4.11 13.82
C GLU A 66 3.24 4.99 13.35
N GLN A 67 3.37 6.32 13.37
CA GLN A 67 2.28 7.21 12.97
C GLN A 67 2.06 7.21 11.45
N VAL A 68 3.06 6.82 10.66
CA VAL A 68 2.98 6.85 9.19
C VAL A 68 2.04 5.78 8.65
N LYS A 69 1.69 4.74 9.43
CA LYS A 69 0.78 3.67 8.99
C LYS A 69 -0.68 4.11 8.89
N VAL A 70 -1.01 5.28 9.42
CA VAL A 70 -2.37 5.83 9.43
C VAL A 70 -2.45 7.10 8.58
N CYS A 71 -3.50 7.20 7.77
CA CYS A 71 -3.80 8.38 6.97
C CYS A 71 -4.53 9.41 7.85
N PRO A 72 -4.20 10.71 7.81
CA PRO A 72 -4.93 11.72 8.57
C PRO A 72 -6.41 11.89 8.17
N SER A 73 -6.81 11.41 6.99
CA SER A 73 -8.21 11.35 6.52
C SER A 73 -8.83 9.96 6.66
N GLY A 74 -8.15 9.01 7.30
CA GLY A 74 -8.62 7.64 7.46
C GLY A 74 -8.27 7.03 8.80
N HIS A 75 -9.20 6.29 9.39
CA HIS A 75 -8.93 5.40 10.50
C HIS A 75 -9.75 4.15 10.24
N HIS A 76 -9.06 3.07 9.88
CA HIS A 76 -9.69 1.76 9.84
C HIS A 76 -8.77 0.80 10.57
N THR A 77 -9.33 0.10 11.54
CA THR A 77 -8.77 -1.16 12.02
C THR A 77 -8.82 -2.13 10.85
N CYS A 78 -7.67 -2.62 10.41
CA CYS A 78 -7.63 -3.73 9.48
C CYS A 78 -8.24 -4.99 10.14
N VAL A 79 -8.34 -6.08 9.37
CA VAL A 79 -8.92 -7.38 9.80
C VAL A 79 -8.35 -7.89 11.13
N TRP A 80 -7.18 -7.40 11.57
CA TRP A 80 -6.45 -7.83 12.77
C TRP A 80 -6.41 -6.82 13.91
N GLY A 81 -7.26 -5.78 13.88
CA GLY A 81 -7.33 -4.78 14.95
C GLY A 81 -6.17 -3.78 14.96
N VAL A 82 -5.28 -3.81 13.96
CA VAL A 82 -4.20 -2.82 13.81
C VAL A 82 -4.70 -1.64 12.98
N PRO A 83 -4.56 -0.39 13.45
CA PRO A 83 -4.95 0.78 12.66
C PRO A 83 -3.96 0.96 11.52
N ILE A 84 -4.37 0.65 10.29
CA ILE A 84 -3.56 0.80 9.06
C ILE A 84 -4.47 1.36 7.97
N SER A 85 -4.04 2.44 7.32
CA SER A 85 -4.81 3.11 6.26
C SER A 85 -4.29 2.86 4.85
N TYR A 86 -3.26 2.04 4.70
CA TYR A 86 -2.62 1.75 3.42
C TYR A 86 -2.73 0.26 3.12
N GLY A 87 -2.96 -0.04 1.85
CA GLY A 87 -2.94 -1.39 1.31
C GLY A 87 -1.68 -1.60 0.48
N VAL A 88 -1.46 -2.86 0.13
CA VAL A 88 -0.35 -3.28 -0.71
C VAL A 88 -0.83 -4.08 -1.91
N ASN A 89 -0.14 -3.96 -3.05
CA ASN A 89 -0.47 -4.67 -4.28
C ASN A 89 0.22 -6.05 -4.28
N ALA A 90 -0.51 -7.12 -4.02
CA ALA A 90 0.06 -8.45 -3.89
C ALA A 90 0.67 -9.01 -5.19
N LEU A 91 0.32 -8.47 -6.37
CA LEU A 91 0.91 -8.90 -7.65
C LEU A 91 2.39 -8.51 -7.78
N VAL A 92 2.80 -7.47 -7.06
CA VAL A 92 4.18 -6.96 -7.06
C VAL A 92 4.89 -7.22 -5.73
N MET A 93 4.25 -7.93 -4.78
CA MET A 93 4.86 -8.31 -3.50
C MET A 93 5.63 -9.62 -3.63
N TYR A 94 6.71 -9.75 -2.86
CA TYR A 94 7.58 -10.92 -2.89
C TYR A 94 7.98 -11.33 -4.32
N ARG A 95 8.41 -10.34 -5.11
CA ARG A 95 8.95 -10.49 -6.47
C ARG A 95 10.30 -9.80 -6.55
N SER A 96 11.19 -10.32 -7.40
CA SER A 96 12.41 -9.60 -7.74
C SER A 96 12.05 -8.33 -8.52
N LEU A 97 12.66 -7.21 -8.16
CA LEU A 97 12.54 -5.93 -8.87
C LEU A 97 12.95 -6.05 -10.35
N ALA A 98 13.82 -7.00 -10.68
CA ALA A 98 14.23 -7.28 -12.06
C ALA A 98 13.08 -7.77 -12.96
N LEU A 99 11.98 -8.27 -12.38
CA LEU A 99 10.78 -8.66 -13.13
C LEU A 99 9.95 -7.46 -13.58
N PHE A 100 10.19 -6.28 -13.02
CA PHE A 100 9.39 -5.10 -13.31
C PHE A 100 10.01 -4.30 -14.44
N GLN A 101 9.41 -4.40 -15.63
CA GLN A 101 9.87 -3.62 -16.79
C GLN A 101 9.73 -2.11 -16.56
N ASN A 102 8.66 -1.68 -15.87
CA ASN A 102 8.37 -0.26 -15.60
C ASN A 102 7.99 -0.06 -14.12
N PRO A 103 8.96 -0.09 -13.17
CA PRO A 103 8.67 0.03 -11.74
C PRO A 103 7.97 1.35 -11.37
N ALA A 104 8.23 2.42 -12.13
CA ALA A 104 7.58 3.71 -11.97
C ALA A 104 6.10 3.71 -12.37
N ASP A 105 5.62 2.72 -13.14
CA ASP A 105 4.21 2.65 -13.51
C ASP A 105 3.43 1.68 -12.60
N LEU A 106 4.12 0.87 -11.79
CA LEU A 106 3.51 -0.15 -10.94
C LEU A 106 3.27 0.37 -9.52
N ILE A 107 2.01 0.43 -9.12
CA ILE A 107 1.59 0.75 -7.76
C ILE A 107 2.00 -0.38 -6.82
N GLN A 108 2.71 -0.02 -5.75
CA GLN A 108 3.13 -0.92 -4.69
C GLN A 108 2.28 -0.76 -3.44
N PHE A 109 2.11 0.49 -2.97
CA PHE A 109 1.28 0.83 -1.82
C PHE A 109 0.26 1.91 -2.20
N PHE A 110 -0.88 1.95 -1.52
CA PHE A 110 -1.93 2.91 -1.84
C PHE A 110 -2.85 3.15 -0.65
N ASP A 111 -3.57 4.26 -0.66
CA ASP A 111 -4.61 4.49 0.35
C ASP A 111 -5.67 3.40 0.25
N ASN A 112 -5.87 2.65 1.33
CA ASN A 112 -6.89 1.61 1.44
C ASN A 112 -7.87 1.96 2.57
N GLY A 113 -9.06 1.38 2.51
CA GLY A 113 -10.13 1.58 3.48
C GLY A 113 -10.47 0.35 4.30
N VAL A 114 -10.12 -0.85 3.84
CA VAL A 114 -10.73 -2.07 4.41
C VAL A 114 -9.74 -3.24 4.58
N TYR A 115 -8.80 -3.43 3.66
CA TYR A 115 -7.93 -4.60 3.65
C TYR A 115 -6.43 -4.25 3.78
N MET A 116 -5.61 -5.17 4.28
CA MET A 116 -4.14 -4.97 4.28
C MET A 116 -3.54 -5.14 2.89
N GLU A 117 -4.23 -5.86 2.01
CA GLU A 117 -3.76 -6.29 0.70
C GLU A 117 -4.87 -6.14 -0.31
N ILE A 118 -4.53 -5.79 -1.54
CA ILE A 118 -5.32 -6.16 -2.71
C ILE A 118 -4.63 -7.37 -3.33
N TYR A 119 -5.35 -8.49 -3.43
CA TYR A 119 -5.05 -9.55 -4.39
C TYR A 119 -6.32 -10.02 -5.10
N ASP A 120 -6.07 -10.51 -6.31
CA ASP A 120 -6.79 -11.54 -7.06
C ASP A 120 -7.81 -11.09 -8.12
N PRO A 121 -7.47 -11.13 -9.42
CA PRO A 121 -8.49 -11.13 -10.47
C PRO A 121 -9.45 -12.33 -10.37
N ASP A 122 -9.11 -13.41 -9.66
CA ASP A 122 -9.86 -14.67 -9.66
C ASP A 122 -10.75 -14.88 -8.42
N ASN A 123 -10.76 -13.96 -7.43
CA ASN A 123 -11.58 -14.12 -6.21
C ASN A 123 -12.18 -12.77 -5.73
N TYR A 124 -13.25 -12.35 -6.40
CA TYR A 124 -13.98 -11.10 -6.15
C TYR A 124 -15.25 -11.33 -5.32
N ALA A 125 -15.40 -10.60 -4.20
CA ALA A 125 -16.69 -10.33 -3.59
C ALA A 125 -16.95 -8.82 -3.56
N ASP A 126 -18.11 -8.44 -4.10
CA ASP A 126 -18.50 -7.14 -4.60
C ASP A 126 -18.81 -6.09 -3.50
N TYR A 127 -18.10 -4.96 -3.53
CA TYR A 127 -18.58 -3.67 -3.01
C TYR A 127 -18.29 -2.54 -4.02
N GLY A 128 -18.50 -2.83 -5.31
CA GLY A 128 -18.81 -1.86 -6.36
C GLY A 128 -17.77 -0.77 -6.65
N VAL A 129 -16.69 -1.10 -7.36
CA VAL A 129 -16.21 -0.33 -8.52
C VAL A 129 -15.48 -1.28 -9.48
N VAL A 130 -15.88 -1.20 -10.75
CA VAL A 130 -15.39 -1.95 -11.91
C VAL A 130 -13.97 -1.47 -12.30
N ASP A 131 -13.06 -2.40 -12.59
CA ASP A 131 -11.69 -2.19 -13.12
C ASP A 131 -10.78 -1.24 -12.31
N GLY A 132 -10.12 -1.80 -11.29
CA GLY A 132 -9.07 -1.13 -10.50
C GLY A 132 -9.30 -1.40 -9.03
N GLY A 133 -8.36 -2.09 -8.36
CA GLY A 133 -8.57 -2.66 -7.04
C GLY A 133 -8.98 -1.67 -5.92
N TYR A 134 -9.26 -2.21 -4.73
CA TYR A 134 -9.78 -1.52 -3.54
C TYR A 134 -8.94 -0.33 -3.05
N VAL A 135 -9.12 0.85 -3.65
CA VAL A 135 -8.52 2.11 -3.19
C VAL A 135 -9.50 2.98 -2.42
N ALA A 136 -9.04 3.61 -1.34
CA ALA A 136 -9.82 4.60 -0.61
C ALA A 136 -9.68 5.98 -1.26
N ARG A 137 -10.75 6.44 -1.92
CA ARG A 137 -10.80 7.76 -2.60
C ARG A 137 -11.03 8.93 -1.63
N ARG A 138 -10.34 8.92 -0.49
CA ARG A 138 -10.53 9.86 0.64
C ARG A 138 -9.97 11.26 0.41
N HIS A 139 -9.20 11.47 -0.66
CA HIS A 139 -8.51 12.73 -0.94
C HIS A 139 -9.05 13.44 -2.19
N GLY A 140 -10.28 13.95 -2.08
CA GLY A 140 -10.91 14.73 -3.16
C GLY A 140 -11.21 13.88 -4.40
N ASP A 141 -11.91 12.75 -4.20
CA ASP A 141 -12.26 11.75 -5.22
C ASP A 141 -11.05 11.02 -5.83
N GLY A 142 -9.90 11.04 -5.17
CA GLY A 142 -8.73 10.27 -5.56
C GLY A 142 -8.02 9.71 -4.34
N PHE A 143 -6.93 9.00 -4.61
CA PHE A 143 -6.11 8.30 -3.62
C PHE A 143 -4.64 8.60 -3.88
N ASN A 144 -3.82 8.52 -2.85
CA ASN A 144 -2.38 8.56 -2.97
C ASN A 144 -1.84 7.13 -3.13
N ALA A 145 -0.78 6.98 -3.91
CA ALA A 145 -0.07 5.72 -4.09
C ALA A 145 1.44 5.94 -4.06
N ALA A 146 2.16 4.90 -3.63
CA ALA A 146 3.59 4.72 -3.81
C ALA A 146 3.83 3.63 -4.87
N PHE A 147 4.81 3.85 -5.73
CA PHE A 147 5.18 2.98 -6.83
C PHE A 147 6.39 2.11 -6.49
N CYS A 148 6.66 1.08 -7.28
CA CYS A 148 7.76 0.14 -7.06
C CYS A 148 9.17 0.78 -7.16
N ASP A 149 9.29 2.00 -7.69
CA ASP A 149 10.53 2.79 -7.66
C ASP A 149 10.62 3.73 -6.42
N GLY A 150 9.62 3.69 -5.54
CA GLY A 150 9.52 4.49 -4.32
C GLY A 150 9.02 5.92 -4.52
N HIS A 151 8.62 6.36 -5.73
CA HIS A 151 7.95 7.66 -5.88
C HIS A 151 6.48 7.58 -5.47
N VAL A 152 5.87 8.74 -5.25
CA VAL A 152 4.48 8.84 -4.81
C VAL A 152 3.68 9.80 -5.67
N LYS A 153 2.39 9.50 -5.86
CA LYS A 153 1.49 10.31 -6.69
C LYS A 153 0.06 10.23 -6.20
N TRP A 154 -0.65 11.34 -6.29
CA TRP A 154 -2.11 11.35 -6.18
C TRP A 154 -2.76 10.97 -7.51
N ILE A 155 -3.70 10.04 -7.47
CA ILE A 155 -4.34 9.43 -8.63
C ILE A 155 -5.84 9.59 -8.50
N ARG A 156 -6.47 10.21 -9.52
CA ARG A 156 -7.93 10.33 -9.58
C ARG A 156 -8.61 9.02 -10.00
N ARG A 157 -8.01 8.33 -10.97
CA ARG A 157 -8.42 7.04 -11.52
C ARG A 157 -7.17 6.30 -11.95
N SER A 158 -7.04 5.04 -11.54
CA SER A 158 -5.99 4.14 -12.04
C SER A 158 -6.49 3.34 -13.24
N ASN A 159 -5.60 2.57 -13.86
CA ASN A 159 -5.92 1.61 -14.90
C ASN A 159 -5.22 0.28 -14.60
N ARG A 160 -5.56 -0.78 -15.34
CA ARG A 160 -5.00 -2.13 -15.12
C ARG A 160 -3.46 -2.19 -15.18
N ALA A 161 -2.83 -1.45 -16.09
CA ALA A 161 -1.38 -1.45 -16.24
C ALA A 161 -0.65 -0.89 -15.01
N MET A 162 -1.33 -0.07 -14.19
CA MET A 162 -0.77 0.43 -12.94
C MET A 162 -0.72 -0.62 -11.82
N TRP A 163 -1.40 -1.76 -11.99
CA TRP A 163 -1.53 -2.80 -10.96
C TRP A 163 -0.86 -4.11 -11.36
N VAL A 164 -0.82 -4.41 -12.65
CA VAL A 164 -0.38 -5.71 -13.17
C VAL A 164 1.01 -5.56 -13.80
N PRO A 165 2.04 -6.28 -13.31
CA PRO A 165 3.35 -6.31 -13.95
C PRO A 165 3.24 -6.87 -15.38
N GLN A 166 3.96 -6.26 -16.33
CA GLN A 166 4.02 -6.65 -17.75
C GLN A 166 5.28 -7.45 -18.06
#